data_AF-A0A7J6TR20-F1
#
_entry.id   AF-A0A7J6TR20-F1
#
_cell.length_a   1.000
_cell.length_b   1.000
_cell.length_c   1.000
_cell.angle_alpha   90.00
_cell.angle_beta   90.00
_cell.angle_gamma   90.00
#
_symmetry.space_group_name_H-M   'P 1'
#
loop_
_entity.id
_entity.type
_entity.pdbx_description
1 polymer ?
#
loop_
_entity_poly.entity_id
_entity_poly.type
_entity_poly.pdbx_seq_one_letter_code
_entity_poly.pdbx_strand_id
1 'polypeptide(L)'
;MSSAATMQKWIDGHAFPGVWTLDESNSANFLRGPQDAVVVAADPDTKDRNQQAWLELERAFANETLAERFRFGILDGAYWASTLSNWGIHQYDLPRVIVFKGNEPDLYWEDADELRVGSLAQGLDLILTGRLEPRNRRDNVVLNRLANNLYYPVRHFVSQSSLHLIGSLLTLLVLLLVVTRCIYETCGLIFIDDNGADTEEQIEKIRAIAAAERRKKKQQ
;
A
#
# COMPACT_ATOMS: atom_id res chain seq x y z
N MET A 1 43.64 -21.69 -20.82
CA MET A 1 43.39 -20.80 -19.66
C MET A 1 44.46 -21.07 -18.62
N SER A 2 45.05 -20.05 -18.00
CA SER A 2 46.04 -20.23 -16.93
C SER A 2 45.36 -20.73 -15.65
N SER A 3 46.10 -21.46 -14.80
CA SER A 3 45.60 -21.89 -13.48
C SER A 3 45.07 -20.72 -12.63
N ALA A 4 45.66 -19.53 -12.79
CA ALA A 4 45.22 -18.31 -12.12
C ALA A 4 43.83 -17.85 -12.57
N ALA A 5 43.53 -17.91 -13.87
CA ALA A 5 42.21 -17.54 -14.39
C ALA A 5 41.09 -18.47 -13.90
N THR A 6 41.38 -19.77 -13.80
CA THR A 6 40.43 -20.75 -13.25
C THR A 6 40.19 -20.52 -11.76
N MET A 7 41.24 -20.25 -10.99
CA MET A 7 41.11 -19.94 -9.56
C MET A 7 40.32 -18.65 -9.32
N GLN A 8 40.59 -17.59 -10.08
CA GLN A 8 39.85 -16.33 -9.97
C GLN A 8 38.36 -16.54 -10.24
N LYS A 9 38.01 -17.25 -11.32
CA LYS A 9 36.61 -17.56 -11.63
C LYS A 9 35.93 -18.37 -10.52
N TRP A 10 36.66 -19.30 -9.90
CA TRP A 10 36.13 -20.05 -8.77
C TRP A 10 35.88 -19.15 -7.55
N ILE A 11 36.83 -18.26 -7.22
CA ILE A 11 36.68 -17.27 -6.14
C ILE A 11 35.47 -16.38 -6.41
N ASP A 12 35.34 -15.82 -7.62
CA ASP A 12 34.25 -14.90 -7.96
C ASP A 12 32.87 -15.56 -7.87
N GLY A 13 32.79 -16.88 -8.12
CA GLY A 13 31.56 -17.66 -7.97
C GLY A 13 31.21 -18.02 -6.53
N HIS A 14 32.17 -18.02 -5.60
CA HIS A 14 32.00 -18.49 -4.21
C HIS A 14 32.33 -17.43 -3.16
N ALA A 15 32.60 -16.18 -3.56
CA ALA A 15 33.02 -15.11 -2.65
C ALA A 15 31.96 -14.71 -1.63
N PHE A 16 30.67 -14.97 -1.90
CA PHE A 16 29.54 -14.53 -1.07
C PHE A 16 28.58 -15.70 -0.76
N PRO A 17 28.97 -16.65 0.11
CA PRO A 17 28.07 -17.71 0.53
C PRO A 17 27.00 -17.18 1.48
N GLY A 18 25.74 -17.60 1.30
CA GLY A 18 24.64 -17.21 2.18
C GLY A 18 24.11 -15.79 1.96
N VAL A 19 23.56 -15.21 3.02
CA VAL A 19 23.02 -13.85 3.04
C VAL A 19 24.03 -12.89 3.66
N TRP A 20 24.37 -11.83 2.94
CA TRP A 20 25.37 -10.86 3.37
C TRP A 20 24.75 -9.53 3.78
N THR A 21 25.26 -8.93 4.86
CA THR A 21 25.03 -7.50 5.12
C THR A 21 25.95 -6.69 4.24
N LEU A 22 25.38 -5.80 3.44
CA LEU A 22 26.10 -4.97 2.49
C LEU A 22 26.35 -3.59 3.06
N ASP A 23 27.60 -3.15 2.93
CA ASP A 23 28.08 -1.84 3.32
C ASP A 23 28.98 -1.25 2.20
N GLU A 24 29.61 -0.11 2.46
CA GLU A 24 30.50 0.52 1.49
C GLU A 24 31.73 -0.33 1.14
N SER A 25 32.17 -1.20 2.04
CA SER A 25 33.38 -1.99 1.88
C SER A 25 33.19 -3.20 0.96
N ASN A 26 31.97 -3.78 0.92
CA ASN A 26 31.71 -5.03 0.21
C ASN A 26 30.70 -4.91 -0.95
N SER A 27 29.83 -3.89 -0.96
CA SER A 27 28.73 -3.76 -1.93
C SER A 27 29.21 -3.72 -3.37
N ALA A 28 30.29 -2.99 -3.65
CA ALA A 28 30.84 -2.87 -5.00
C ALA A 28 31.28 -4.23 -5.57
N ASN A 29 31.89 -5.08 -4.75
CA ASN A 29 32.32 -6.42 -5.16
C ASN A 29 31.13 -7.37 -5.27
N PHE A 30 30.18 -7.28 -4.33
CA PHE A 30 28.97 -8.08 -4.32
C PHE A 30 28.13 -7.88 -5.59
N LEU A 31 27.97 -6.64 -6.04
CA LEU A 31 27.16 -6.28 -7.21
C LEU A 31 27.83 -6.64 -8.55
N ARG A 32 29.16 -6.75 -8.60
CA ARG A 32 29.93 -6.98 -9.85
C ARG A 32 30.22 -8.44 -10.16
N GLY A 33 29.86 -9.36 -9.27
CA GLY A 33 30.18 -10.77 -9.48
C GLY A 33 29.29 -11.43 -10.56
N PRO A 34 29.60 -12.68 -10.94
CA PRO A 34 29.01 -13.35 -12.11
C PRO A 34 27.53 -13.75 -11.99
N GLN A 35 27.03 -13.98 -10.78
CA GLN A 35 25.63 -14.26 -10.50
C GLN A 35 24.82 -12.98 -10.37
N ASP A 36 23.51 -13.07 -10.58
CA ASP A 36 22.60 -11.96 -10.35
C ASP A 36 22.50 -11.68 -8.84
N ALA A 37 22.45 -10.42 -8.44
CA ALA A 37 22.52 -10.00 -7.04
C ALA A 37 21.14 -9.55 -6.54
N VAL A 38 20.54 -10.33 -5.65
CA VAL A 38 19.29 -10.00 -4.95
C VAL A 38 19.65 -9.18 -3.72
N VAL A 39 19.20 -7.94 -3.72
CA VAL A 39 19.47 -6.99 -2.64
C VAL A 39 18.14 -6.54 -2.03
N VAL A 40 18.00 -6.69 -0.72
CA VAL A 40 16.89 -6.09 0.02
C VAL A 40 17.40 -4.84 0.72
N ALA A 41 16.81 -3.70 0.38
CA ALA A 41 16.97 -2.48 1.15
C ALA A 41 15.95 -2.50 2.29
N ALA A 42 16.40 -2.47 3.53
CA ALA A 42 15.55 -2.44 4.72
C ALA A 42 15.96 -1.31 5.66
N ASP A 43 15.00 -0.78 6.42
CA ASP A 43 15.27 0.23 7.44
C ASP A 43 15.63 -0.48 8.76
N PRO A 44 16.87 -0.33 9.28
CA PRO A 44 17.31 -1.00 10.50
C PRO A 44 16.53 -0.55 11.75
N ASP A 45 15.92 0.64 11.75
CA ASP A 45 15.10 1.12 12.85
C ASP A 45 13.77 0.34 12.95
N THR A 46 13.33 -0.27 11.84
CA THR A 46 12.14 -1.13 11.78
C THR A 46 12.48 -2.61 12.01
N LYS A 47 12.90 -2.95 13.24
CA LYS A 47 13.42 -4.29 13.62
C LYS A 47 12.61 -5.47 13.06
N ASP A 48 11.29 -5.46 13.22
CA ASP A 48 10.44 -6.58 12.77
C ASP A 48 10.48 -6.76 11.24
N ARG A 49 10.43 -5.66 10.49
CA ARG A 49 10.51 -5.68 9.01
C ARG A 49 11.90 -6.08 8.53
N ASN A 50 12.94 -5.60 9.20
CA ASN A 50 14.32 -5.98 8.89
C ASN A 50 14.58 -7.47 9.16
N GLN A 51 14.10 -7.99 10.30
CA GLN A 51 14.18 -9.41 10.62
C GLN A 51 13.39 -10.26 9.63
N GLN A 52 12.18 -9.83 9.24
CA GLN A 52 11.41 -10.51 8.20
C GLN A 52 12.17 -10.53 6.86
N ALA A 53 12.76 -9.41 6.45
CA ALA A 53 13.58 -9.34 5.24
C ALA A 53 14.77 -10.32 5.26
N TRP A 54 15.46 -10.40 6.40
CA TRP A 54 16.54 -11.36 6.59
C TRP A 54 16.06 -12.82 6.44
N LEU A 55 14.96 -13.17 7.10
CA LEU A 55 14.39 -14.52 7.05
C LEU A 55 13.96 -14.92 5.63
N GLU A 56 13.35 -14.01 4.87
CA GLU A 56 12.94 -14.30 3.49
C GLU A 56 14.15 -14.45 2.56
N LEU A 57 15.24 -13.72 2.79
CA LEU A 57 16.52 -13.92 2.09
C LEU A 57 17.12 -15.30 2.42
N GLU A 58 17.14 -15.70 3.70
CA GLU A 58 17.65 -17.02 4.10
C GLU A 58 16.83 -18.16 3.50
N ARG A 59 15.50 -18.02 3.46
CA ARG A 59 14.61 -19.00 2.81
C ARG A 59 14.85 -19.08 1.30
N ALA A 60 15.03 -17.94 0.64
CA ALA A 60 15.35 -17.91 -0.78
C ALA A 60 16.72 -18.56 -1.05
N PHE A 61 17.72 -18.32 -0.20
CA PHE A 61 19.02 -18.96 -0.28
C PHE A 61 18.98 -20.47 0.01
N ALA A 62 18.07 -20.94 0.87
CA ALA A 62 17.91 -22.37 1.14
C ALA A 62 17.37 -23.16 -0.06
N ASN A 63 16.82 -22.48 -1.08
CA ASN A 63 16.43 -23.10 -2.33
C ASN A 63 17.65 -23.22 -3.26
N GLU A 64 18.12 -24.45 -3.49
CA GLU A 64 19.34 -24.74 -4.26
C GLU A 64 19.34 -24.09 -5.65
N THR A 65 18.22 -24.15 -6.38
CA THR A 65 18.09 -23.56 -7.71
C THR A 65 18.29 -22.03 -7.67
N LEU A 66 17.75 -21.37 -6.64
CA LEU A 66 17.90 -19.93 -6.47
C LEU A 66 19.31 -19.58 -6.01
N ALA A 67 19.91 -20.35 -5.11
CA ALA A 67 21.28 -20.15 -4.63
C ALA A 67 22.34 -20.33 -5.71
N GLU A 68 22.11 -21.21 -6.69
CA GLU A 68 23.00 -21.37 -7.84
C GLU A 68 22.94 -20.17 -8.80
N ARG A 69 21.77 -19.52 -8.93
CA ARG A 69 21.59 -18.39 -9.84
C ARG A 69 21.91 -17.04 -9.21
N PHE A 70 21.54 -16.87 -7.95
CA PHE A 70 21.48 -15.59 -7.27
C PHE A 70 22.40 -15.54 -6.04
N ARG A 71 22.92 -14.35 -5.76
CA ARG A 71 23.51 -14.00 -4.47
C ARG A 71 22.55 -13.15 -3.66
N PHE A 72 22.61 -13.26 -2.35
CA PHE A 72 21.65 -12.62 -1.45
C PHE A 72 22.34 -11.62 -0.52
N GLY A 73 21.83 -10.40 -0.51
CA GLY A 73 22.34 -9.33 0.33
C GLY A 73 21.22 -8.48 0.90
N ILE A 74 21.47 -7.89 2.06
CA ILE A 74 20.63 -6.87 2.68
C ILE A 74 21.46 -5.62 2.90
N LEU A 75 20.88 -4.44 2.71
CA LEU A 75 21.55 -3.17 3.01
C LEU A 75 20.65 -2.24 3.81
N ASP A 76 21.27 -1.27 4.46
CA ASP A 76 20.57 -0.18 5.14
C ASP A 76 19.94 0.78 4.12
N GLY A 77 18.64 0.62 3.89
CA GLY A 77 17.90 1.43 2.94
C GLY A 77 17.77 2.91 3.34
N ALA A 78 17.86 3.22 4.65
CA ALA A 78 17.83 4.59 5.13
C ALA A 78 19.18 5.28 4.85
N TYR A 79 20.30 4.61 5.12
CA TYR A 79 21.64 5.11 4.80
C TYR A 79 21.82 5.31 3.28
N TRP A 80 21.39 4.34 2.47
CA TRP A 80 21.54 4.37 1.01
C TRP A 80 20.40 5.09 0.28
N ALA A 81 19.49 5.80 0.97
CA ALA A 81 18.27 6.37 0.40
C ALA A 81 18.50 7.27 -0.83
N SER A 82 19.56 8.10 -0.81
CA SER A 82 19.94 8.95 -1.94
C SER A 82 20.31 8.13 -3.17
N THR A 83 21.01 7.01 -2.97
CA THR A 83 21.41 6.10 -4.04
C THR A 83 20.20 5.34 -4.55
N LEU A 84 19.35 4.80 -3.66
CA LEU A 84 18.11 4.07 -3.96
C LEU A 84 17.12 4.88 -4.79
N SER A 85 17.07 6.20 -4.57
CA SER A 85 16.22 7.12 -5.33
C SER A 85 16.50 7.09 -6.84
N ASN A 86 17.71 6.71 -7.26
CA ASN A 86 18.04 6.56 -8.68
C ASN A 86 17.26 5.43 -9.36
N TRP A 87 16.82 4.44 -8.58
CA TRP A 87 15.97 3.34 -9.04
C TRP A 87 14.48 3.58 -8.72
N GLY A 88 14.12 4.78 -8.25
CA GLY A 88 12.73 5.13 -7.90
C GLY A 88 12.28 4.57 -6.56
N ILE A 89 13.21 4.16 -5.69
CA ILE A 89 12.91 3.59 -4.39
C ILE A 89 13.14 4.65 -3.33
N HIS A 90 12.10 4.95 -2.56
CA HIS A 90 12.14 5.94 -1.50
C HIS A 90 12.11 5.28 -0.13
N GLN A 91 12.48 6.04 0.91
CA GLN A 91 12.54 5.52 2.28
C GLN A 91 11.18 4.97 2.77
N TYR A 92 10.06 5.57 2.33
CA TYR A 92 8.72 5.08 2.67
C TYR A 92 8.31 3.79 1.94
N ASP A 93 9.04 3.39 0.90
CA ASP A 93 8.80 2.13 0.16
C ASP A 93 9.55 0.94 0.80
N LEU A 94 10.35 1.18 1.85
CA LEU A 94 11.12 0.14 2.52
C LEU A 94 10.23 -0.81 3.36
N PRO A 95 10.54 -2.12 3.41
CA PRO A 95 11.66 -2.77 2.73
C PRO A 95 11.37 -3.07 1.25
N ARG A 96 12.41 -2.98 0.42
CA ARG A 96 12.30 -3.10 -1.04
C ARG A 96 13.33 -4.07 -1.61
N VAL A 97 12.92 -4.90 -2.57
CA VAL A 97 13.78 -5.84 -3.28
C VAL A 97 14.25 -5.22 -4.59
N ILE A 98 15.54 -5.35 -4.89
CA ILE A 98 16.14 -5.03 -6.19
C ILE A 98 16.99 -6.22 -6.60
N VAL A 99 16.86 -6.67 -7.85
CA VAL A 99 17.78 -7.67 -8.41
C VAL A 99 18.63 -7.02 -9.46
N PHE A 100 19.94 -7.05 -9.29
CA PHE A 100 20.89 -6.55 -10.27
C PHE A 100 21.36 -7.71 -11.15
N LYS A 101 21.35 -7.48 -12.47
CA LYS A 101 21.87 -8.45 -13.42
C LYS A 101 23.40 -8.44 -13.36
N GLY A 102 24.02 -9.59 -13.06
CA GLY A 102 25.43 -9.68 -12.61
C GLY A 102 26.41 -8.81 -13.40
N ASN A 103 26.93 -9.30 -14.52
CA ASN A 103 27.92 -8.56 -15.33
C ASN A 103 27.34 -7.34 -16.10
N GLU A 104 26.07 -6.99 -15.88
CA GLU A 104 25.35 -5.94 -16.61
C GLU A 104 24.75 -4.92 -15.63
N PRO A 105 25.58 -4.03 -15.03
CA PRO A 105 25.17 -3.19 -13.90
C PRO A 105 24.08 -2.15 -14.24
N ASP A 106 23.83 -1.91 -15.53
CA ASP A 106 22.76 -1.03 -15.99
C ASP A 106 21.39 -1.75 -16.03
N LEU A 107 21.35 -3.08 -15.96
CA LEU A 107 20.11 -3.87 -15.99
C LEU A 107 19.73 -4.36 -14.60
N TYR A 108 18.47 -4.19 -14.25
CA TYR A 108 17.94 -4.59 -12.95
C TYR A 108 16.45 -4.93 -13.02
N TRP A 109 15.98 -5.71 -12.06
CA TRP A 109 14.56 -5.97 -11.83
C TRP A 109 14.12 -5.28 -10.55
N GLU A 110 13.03 -4.55 -10.66
CA GLU A 110 12.34 -3.88 -9.55
C GLU A 110 10.86 -3.87 -9.93
N ASP A 111 10.01 -4.43 -9.08
CA ASP A 111 8.56 -4.39 -9.26
C ASP A 111 7.83 -4.50 -7.93
N ALA A 112 7.02 -3.48 -7.58
CA ALA A 112 6.36 -3.36 -6.27
C ALA A 112 5.36 -4.48 -5.98
N ASP A 113 4.80 -5.06 -7.03
CA ASP A 113 3.73 -6.02 -6.93
C ASP A 113 4.24 -7.45 -7.07
N GLU A 114 5.18 -7.68 -7.98
CA GLU A 114 5.72 -9.02 -8.25
C GLU A 114 6.94 -9.36 -7.39
N LEU A 115 7.77 -8.36 -7.06
CA LEU A 115 9.03 -8.54 -6.35
C LEU A 115 8.95 -7.99 -4.92
N ARG A 116 8.27 -8.74 -4.05
CA ARG A 116 8.04 -8.38 -2.64
C ARG A 116 8.86 -9.24 -1.69
N VAL A 117 9.28 -8.66 -0.57
CA VAL A 117 10.06 -9.37 0.46
C VAL A 117 9.33 -10.62 0.95
N GLY A 118 8.04 -10.51 1.31
CA GLY A 118 7.26 -11.64 1.84
C GLY A 118 6.92 -12.75 0.83
N SER A 119 7.23 -12.56 -0.46
CA SER A 119 7.04 -13.56 -1.52
C SER A 119 8.25 -13.63 -2.43
N LEU A 120 9.45 -13.42 -1.86
CA LEU A 120 10.69 -13.22 -2.60
C LEU A 120 10.99 -14.39 -3.57
N ALA A 121 10.91 -15.63 -3.10
CA ALA A 121 11.18 -16.81 -3.92
C ALA A 121 10.28 -16.87 -5.18
N GLN A 122 8.99 -16.56 -5.04
CA GLN A 122 8.05 -16.55 -6.16
C GLN A 122 8.41 -15.44 -7.17
N GLY A 123 8.79 -14.26 -6.68
CA GLY A 123 9.25 -13.16 -7.53
C GLY A 123 10.54 -13.51 -8.29
N LEU A 124 11.48 -14.21 -7.66
CA LEU A 124 12.71 -14.67 -8.31
C LEU A 124 12.43 -15.76 -9.38
N ASP A 125 11.44 -16.63 -9.15
CA ASP A 125 11.01 -17.60 -10.17
C ASP A 125 10.43 -16.91 -11.41
N LEU A 126 9.76 -15.76 -11.27
CA LEU A 126 9.30 -14.96 -12.41
C LEU A 126 10.46 -14.42 -13.25
N ILE A 127 11.57 -14.04 -12.60
CA ILE A 127 12.80 -13.64 -13.29
C ILE A 127 13.41 -14.85 -14.03
N LEU A 128 13.53 -16.00 -13.36
CA LEU A 128 14.09 -17.22 -13.97
C LEU A 128 13.29 -17.71 -15.17
N THR A 129 11.96 -17.60 -15.11
CA THR A 129 11.06 -18.00 -16.20
C THR A 129 10.94 -16.95 -17.30
N GLY A 130 11.59 -15.79 -17.16
CA GLY A 130 11.55 -14.69 -18.12
C GLY A 130 10.20 -13.96 -18.19
N ARG A 131 9.34 -14.14 -17.18
CA ARG A 131 8.06 -13.43 -17.07
C ARG A 131 8.24 -11.99 -16.60
N LEU A 132 9.31 -11.72 -15.85
CA LEU A 132 9.68 -10.37 -15.43
C LEU A 132 10.91 -9.90 -16.23
N GLU A 133 10.75 -8.84 -17.01
CA GLU A 133 11.81 -8.29 -17.86
C GLU A 133 12.72 -7.31 -17.09
N PRO A 134 14.03 -7.30 -17.35
CA PRO A 134 14.93 -6.34 -16.74
C PRO A 134 14.69 -4.94 -17.29
N ARG A 135 14.73 -3.94 -16.40
CA ARG A 135 14.70 -2.52 -16.74
C ARG A 135 16.12 -2.01 -16.95
N ASN A 136 16.28 -1.07 -17.87
CA ASN A 136 17.55 -0.36 -18.05
C ASN A 136 17.56 0.91 -17.18
N ARG A 137 18.60 1.07 -16.36
CA ARG A 137 18.80 2.24 -15.50
C ARG A 137 18.77 3.55 -16.27
N ARG A 138 19.30 3.57 -17.50
CA ARG A 138 19.38 4.78 -18.32
C ARG A 138 18.00 5.29 -18.73
N ASP A 139 17.06 4.39 -18.99
CA ASP A 139 15.69 4.74 -19.37
C ASP A 139 14.94 5.34 -18.18
N ASN A 140 15.23 4.82 -16.97
CA ASN A 140 14.65 5.31 -15.73
C ASN A 140 15.21 6.66 -15.27
N VAL A 141 16.38 7.13 -15.72
CA VAL A 141 16.84 8.49 -15.38
C VAL A 141 15.91 9.55 -16.01
N VAL A 142 15.38 9.29 -17.20
CA VAL A 142 14.46 10.22 -17.88
C VAL A 142 13.07 10.15 -17.24
N LEU A 143 12.57 8.92 -17.02
CA LEU A 143 11.26 8.70 -16.40
C LEU A 143 11.24 9.12 -14.93
N ASN A 144 12.27 8.83 -14.12
CA ASN A 144 12.36 9.31 -12.73
C ASN A 144 12.53 10.82 -12.66
N ARG A 145 13.18 11.49 -13.63
CA ARG A 145 13.18 12.96 -13.67
C ARG A 145 11.77 13.52 -13.92
N LEU A 146 10.99 12.89 -14.79
CA LEU A 146 9.60 13.29 -15.07
C LEU A 146 8.66 12.93 -13.91
N ALA A 147 8.77 11.71 -13.39
CA ALA A 147 7.96 11.18 -12.29
C ALA A 147 8.32 11.85 -10.97
N ASN A 148 9.58 12.07 -10.60
CA ASN A 148 9.88 12.82 -9.37
C ASN A 148 9.41 14.28 -9.45
N ASN A 149 9.37 14.89 -10.64
CA ASN A 149 8.82 16.24 -10.80
C ASN A 149 7.28 16.27 -10.77
N LEU A 150 6.58 15.18 -11.12
CA LEU A 150 5.12 15.15 -11.22
C LEU A 150 4.42 14.38 -10.08
N TYR A 151 5.06 13.36 -9.51
CA TYR A 151 4.44 12.31 -8.69
C TYR A 151 4.61 12.56 -7.17
N TYR A 152 5.72 13.16 -6.74
CA TYR A 152 5.97 13.53 -5.34
C TYR A 152 4.92 14.49 -4.74
N PRO A 153 4.48 15.57 -5.43
CA PRO A 153 3.44 16.42 -4.87
C PRO A 153 2.09 15.70 -4.80
N VAL A 154 1.78 14.82 -5.76
CA VAL A 154 0.45 14.20 -5.88
C VAL A 154 0.21 13.11 -4.84
N ARG A 155 1.17 12.22 -4.54
CA ARG A 155 0.95 11.13 -3.57
C ARG A 155 0.85 11.64 -2.12
N HIS A 156 1.63 12.65 -1.77
CA HIS A 156 1.49 13.34 -0.47
C HIS A 156 0.16 14.12 -0.40
N PHE A 157 -0.27 14.73 -1.52
CA PHE A 157 -1.60 15.32 -1.61
C PHE A 157 -2.70 14.27 -1.43
N VAL A 158 -2.67 13.12 -2.10
CA VAL A 158 -3.76 12.13 -2.04
C VAL A 158 -3.89 11.53 -0.63
N SER A 159 -2.78 11.27 0.08
CA SER A 159 -2.85 10.72 1.45
C SER A 159 -3.33 11.74 2.49
N GLN A 160 -2.90 13.01 2.42
CA GLN A 160 -3.40 14.06 3.32
C GLN A 160 -4.80 14.57 2.92
N SER A 161 -5.07 14.74 1.63
CA SER A 161 -6.35 15.24 1.12
C SER A 161 -7.48 14.23 1.24
N SER A 162 -7.23 12.92 1.18
CA SER A 162 -8.31 11.92 1.36
C SER A 162 -8.87 11.94 2.78
N LEU A 163 -8.03 12.10 3.80
CA LEU A 163 -8.48 12.28 5.20
C LEU A 163 -9.26 13.58 5.38
N HIS A 164 -8.80 14.69 4.78
CA HIS A 164 -9.54 15.96 4.82
C HIS A 164 -10.86 15.90 4.05
N LEU A 165 -10.92 15.13 2.96
CA LEU A 165 -12.13 14.96 2.14
C LEU A 165 -13.15 14.05 2.83
N ILE A 166 -12.72 12.97 3.49
CA ILE A 166 -13.58 12.14 4.34
C ILE A 166 -14.09 12.95 5.53
N GLY A 167 -13.21 13.73 6.18
CA GLY A 167 -13.59 14.63 7.27
C GLY A 167 -14.62 15.68 6.85
N SER A 168 -14.43 16.33 5.70
CA SER A 168 -15.37 17.34 5.20
C SER A 168 -16.72 16.73 4.81
N LEU A 169 -16.74 15.56 4.17
CA LEU A 169 -17.96 14.81 3.87
C LEU A 169 -18.74 14.45 5.14
N LEU A 170 -18.06 13.98 6.18
CA LEU A 170 -18.69 13.69 7.47
C LEU A 170 -19.29 14.95 8.12
N THR A 171 -18.57 16.07 8.10
CA THR A 171 -19.10 17.33 8.65
C THR A 171 -20.32 17.82 7.88
N LEU A 172 -20.32 17.68 6.55
CA LEU A 172 -21.45 18.07 5.71
C LEU A 172 -22.67 17.16 5.97
N LEU A 173 -22.45 15.85 6.12
CA LEU A 173 -23.50 14.90 6.50
C LEU A 173 -24.13 15.27 7.84
N VAL A 174 -23.32 15.56 8.86
CA VAL A 174 -23.82 15.97 10.20
C VAL A 174 -24.63 17.26 10.10
N LEU A 175 -24.14 18.25 9.34
CA LEU A 175 -24.85 19.52 9.15
C LEU A 175 -26.19 19.32 8.45
N LEU A 176 -26.24 18.43 7.45
CA LEU A 176 -27.47 18.09 6.74
C LEU A 176 -28.49 17.43 7.69
N LEU A 177 -28.05 16.50 8.54
CA LEU A 177 -28.91 15.88 9.56
C LEU A 177 -29.47 16.89 10.57
N VAL A 178 -28.65 17.86 11.01
CA VAL A 178 -29.08 18.94 11.91
C VAL A 178 -30.12 19.81 11.22
N VAL A 179 -29.90 20.23 9.97
CA VAL A 179 -30.85 21.03 9.20
C VAL A 179 -32.16 20.28 9.00
N THR A 180 -32.12 19.01 8.62
CA THR A 180 -33.33 18.18 8.46
C THR A 180 -34.10 18.08 9.78
N ARG A 181 -33.42 17.93 10.92
CA ARG A 181 -34.07 17.90 12.22
C ARG A 181 -34.71 19.25 12.59
N CYS A 182 -34.04 20.36 12.34
CA CYS A 182 -34.60 21.70 12.55
C CYS A 182 -35.83 21.96 11.67
N ILE A 183 -35.80 21.50 10.41
CA ILE A 183 -36.96 21.58 9.51
C ILE A 183 -38.10 20.70 10.05
N TYR A 184 -37.80 19.48 10.51
CA TYR A 184 -38.82 18.59 11.06
C TYR A 184 -39.48 19.17 12.32
N GLU A 185 -38.71 19.77 13.23
CA GLU A 185 -39.25 20.39 14.45
C GLU A 185 -40.06 21.67 14.14
N THR A 186 -39.60 22.52 13.21
CA THR A 186 -40.30 23.75 12.84
C THR A 186 -41.54 23.50 11.96
N CYS A 187 -41.45 22.62 10.97
CA CYS A 187 -42.60 22.22 10.15
C CYS A 187 -43.57 21.31 10.91
N GLY A 188 -43.08 20.46 11.82
CA GLY A 188 -43.92 19.63 12.69
C GLY A 188 -44.83 20.48 13.59
N LEU A 189 -44.34 21.63 14.06
CA LEU A 189 -45.16 22.60 14.79
C LEU A 189 -46.24 23.25 13.92
N ILE A 190 -46.01 23.44 12.62
CA ILE A 190 -46.98 24.05 11.69
C ILE A 190 -48.11 23.09 11.33
N PHE A 191 -47.86 21.78 11.26
CA PHE A 191 -48.88 20.79 10.88
C PHE A 191 -49.70 20.23 12.06
N ILE A 192 -49.33 20.49 13.30
CA ILE A 192 -50.06 20.00 14.47
C ILE A 192 -51.22 20.92 14.87
N ASP A 193 -51.20 22.20 14.49
CA ASP A 193 -52.19 23.18 14.98
C ASP A 193 -53.51 23.20 14.18
N ASP A 194 -53.56 22.63 12.97
CA ASP A 194 -54.76 22.71 12.10
C ASP A 194 -55.71 21.49 12.18
N ASN A 195 -55.31 20.41 12.87
CA ASN A 195 -56.14 19.19 13.01
C ASN A 195 -57.00 19.16 14.30
N GLY A 196 -56.88 20.16 15.17
CA GLY A 196 -57.61 20.22 16.44
C GLY A 196 -59.10 20.56 16.29
N ALA A 197 -59.46 21.38 15.30
CA ALA A 197 -60.84 21.83 15.11
C ALA A 197 -61.76 20.72 14.55
N ASP A 198 -61.28 19.92 13.60
CA ASP A 198 -62.07 18.86 12.98
C ASP A 198 -62.31 17.66 13.92
N THR A 199 -61.43 17.44 14.90
CA THR A 199 -61.61 16.34 15.87
C THR A 199 -62.66 16.66 16.92
N GLU A 200 -62.82 17.91 17.34
CA GLU A 200 -63.82 18.31 18.33
C GLU A 200 -65.24 18.27 17.75
N GLU A 201 -65.43 18.73 16.51
CA GLU A 201 -66.72 18.66 15.79
C GLU A 201 -67.16 17.20 15.53
N GLN A 202 -66.22 16.31 15.19
CA GLN A 202 -66.52 14.89 15.00
C GLN A 202 -66.91 14.20 16.32
N ILE A 203 -66.25 14.54 17.44
CA ILE A 203 -66.60 14.00 18.76
C ILE A 203 -68.00 14.47 19.19
N GLU A 204 -68.37 15.71 18.90
CA GLU A 204 -69.70 16.24 19.22
C GLU A 204 -70.80 15.56 18.40
N LYS A 205 -70.57 15.31 17.10
CA LYS A 205 -71.48 14.54 16.24
C LYS A 205 -71.68 13.11 16.75
N ILE A 206 -70.63 12.42 17.17
CA ILE A 206 -70.73 11.06 17.73
C ILE A 206 -71.54 11.07 19.04
N ARG A 207 -71.32 12.05 19.92
CA ARG A 207 -72.10 12.19 21.16
C ARG A 207 -73.58 12.46 20.90
N ALA A 208 -73.90 13.29 19.91
CA ALA A 208 -75.28 13.60 19.52
C ALA A 208 -76.01 12.36 18.99
N ILE A 209 -75.36 11.55 18.15
CA ILE A 209 -75.92 10.29 17.62
C ILE A 209 -76.17 9.30 18.77
N ALA A 210 -75.20 9.10 19.66
CA ALA A 210 -75.34 8.20 20.80
C ALA A 210 -76.47 8.62 21.76
N ALA A 211 -76.67 9.92 21.95
CA ALA A 211 -77.78 10.45 22.75
C ALA A 211 -79.15 10.21 22.08
N ALA A 212 -79.23 10.34 20.76
CA ALA A 212 -80.45 10.08 19.99
C ALA A 212 -80.86 8.60 20.03
N GLU A 213 -79.92 7.67 19.92
CA GLU A 213 -80.21 6.23 20.03
C GLU A 213 -80.71 5.83 21.42
N ARG A 214 -80.16 6.43 22.49
CA ARG A 214 -80.66 6.20 23.86
C ARG A 214 -82.09 6.67 24.06
N ARG A 215 -82.54 7.70 23.35
CA ARG A 215 -83.94 8.17 23.39
C ARG A 215 -84.88 7.21 22.65
N LYS A 216 -84.46 6.67 21.50
CA LYS A 216 -85.25 5.66 20.77
C LYS A 216 -85.46 4.37 21.57
N LYS A 217 -84.44 3.91 22.30
CA LYS A 217 -84.55 2.72 23.16
C LYS A 217 -85.45 2.87 24.39
N LYS A 218 -85.83 4.11 24.78
CA LYS A 218 -86.76 4.35 25.90
C LYS A 218 -88.23 4.47 25.47
N GLN A 219 -88.51 4.47 24.16
CA GLN A 219 -89.85 4.57 23.59
C GLN A 219 -90.39 3.24 23.04
N GLN A 220 -89.59 2.17 23.09
CA GLN A 220 -90.01 0.78 22.93
C GLN A 220 -90.15 0.14 24.31
#